data_AF-A0A8J8Y7H3-F1
#
_entry.id   AF-A0A8J8Y7H3-F1
#
_cell.length_a   1.000
_cell.length_b   1.000
_cell.length_c   1.000
_cell.angle_alpha   90.00
_cell.angle_beta   90.00
_cell.angle_gamma   90.00
#
_symmetry.space_group_name_H-M   'P 1'
#
loop_
_entity.id
_entity.type
_entity.pdbx_description
1 polymer ?
#
loop_
_entity_poly.entity_id
_entity_poly.type
_entity_poly.pdbx_seq_one_letter_code
_entity_poly.pdbx_strand_id
1 'polypeptide(L)' 'MSSTGGDDGAKKSWPEVVGLSLEEAKRVILCDKPDADIVVLPVGTPVTMDFRPNRVRIFVDTVAEAPHIG' A
#
# COMPACT_ATOMS: atom_id res chain seq x y z
N MET A 1 -33.98 18.72 8.96
CA MET A 1 -32.52 18.84 8.71
C MET A 1 -31.89 17.57 9.21
N SER A 2 -31.87 16.53 8.39
CA SER A 2 -31.23 15.27 8.76
C SER A 2 -29.80 15.33 8.22
N SER A 3 -28.88 15.76 9.07
CA SER A 3 -27.45 15.59 8.84
C SER A 3 -27.13 14.13 9.15
N THR A 4 -27.15 13.29 8.13
CA THR A 4 -26.57 11.95 8.18
C THR A 4 -25.06 12.12 8.34
N GLY A 5 -24.53 11.68 9.48
CA GLY A 5 -23.10 11.66 9.74
C GLY A 5 -22.37 10.87 8.66
N GLY A 6 -21.45 11.55 7.98
CA GLY A 6 -20.51 10.93 7.05
C GLY A 6 -19.44 10.17 7.83
N ASP A 7 -19.80 8.98 8.29
CA ASP A 7 -18.84 7.93 8.65
C ASP A 7 -18.80 6.96 7.46
N ASP A 8 -18.39 7.47 6.30
CA ASP A 8 -18.13 6.65 5.12
C ASP A 8 -16.79 5.93 5.40
N GLY A 9 -16.87 4.65 5.75
CA GLY A 9 -15.75 3.87 6.27
C GLY A 9 -14.53 3.93 5.35
N ALA A 10 -13.56 4.78 5.70
CA ALA A 10 -12.36 5.01 4.90
C ALA A 10 -11.71 3.67 4.51
N LYS A 11 -11.44 3.50 3.21
CA LYS A 11 -10.84 2.28 2.65
C LYS A 11 -9.53 1.94 3.37
N LYS A 12 -9.40 0.70 3.84
CA LYS A 12 -8.25 0.23 4.64
C LYS A 12 -7.40 -0.82 3.94
N SER A 13 -7.86 -1.33 2.81
CA SER A 13 -7.17 -2.37 2.05
C SER A 13 -7.50 -2.27 0.56
N TRP A 14 -6.59 -2.79 -0.25
CA TRP A 14 -6.65 -2.76 -1.72
C TRP A 14 -6.37 -4.16 -2.28
N PRO A 15 -7.24 -5.17 -2.06
CA PRO A 15 -7.02 -6.51 -2.60
C PRO A 15 -6.93 -6.54 -4.14
N GLU A 16 -7.57 -5.59 -4.82
CA GLU A 16 -7.58 -5.44 -6.27
C GLU A 16 -6.21 -5.04 -6.87
N VAL A 17 -5.25 -4.60 -6.07
CA VAL A 17 -3.90 -4.26 -6.57
C VAL A 17 -2.94 -5.45 -6.56
N VAL A 18 -3.34 -6.60 -6.01
CA VAL A 18 -2.53 -7.82 -6.02
C VAL A 18 -2.33 -8.29 -7.47
N GLY A 19 -1.08 -8.48 -7.86
CA GLY A 19 -0.70 -8.86 -9.23
C GLY A 19 -0.50 -7.69 -10.18
N LEU A 20 -0.80 -6.46 -9.77
CA LEU A 20 -0.45 -5.27 -10.56
C LEU A 20 1.04 -4.94 -10.43
N SER A 21 1.53 -4.13 -11.37
CA SER A 21 2.85 -3.51 -11.21
C SER A 21 2.86 -2.55 -10.01
N LEU A 22 4.06 -2.27 -9.48
CA LEU A 22 4.22 -1.33 -8.36
C LEU A 22 3.68 0.07 -8.69
N GLU A 23 3.84 0.52 -9.94
CA GLU A 23 3.37 1.82 -10.38
C GLU A 23 1.84 1.90 -10.42
N GLU A 24 1.19 0.88 -10.99
CA GLU A 24 -0.28 0.80 -11.02
C GLU A 24 -0.87 0.69 -9.61
N ALA A 25 -0.28 -0.13 -8.74
CA ALA A 25 -0.70 -0.26 -7.34
C ALA A 25 -0.62 1.09 -6.61
N LYS A 26 0.51 1.82 -6.75
CA LYS A 26 0.67 3.17 -6.17
C LYS A 26 -0.40 4.13 -6.68
N ARG A 27 -0.69 4.11 -7.98
CA ARG A 27 -1.70 4.98 -8.59
C ARG A 27 -3.09 4.72 -7.98
N VAL A 28 -3.50 3.46 -7.90
CA VAL A 28 -4.80 3.08 -7.30
C VAL A 28 -4.88 3.51 -5.84
N ILE A 29 -3.85 3.22 -5.04
CA ILE A 29 -3.83 3.56 -3.61
C ILE A 29 -3.90 5.07 -3.41
N LEU A 30 -3.13 5.87 -4.17
CA LEU A 30 -3.13 7.32 -4.04
C LEU A 30 -4.42 7.98 -4.55
N CYS A 31 -5.13 7.36 -5.50
CA CYS A 31 -6.47 7.82 -5.89
C CYS A 31 -7.47 7.71 -4.75
N ASP A 32 -7.45 6.60 -4.01
CA ASP A 32 -8.39 6.36 -2.90
C ASP A 32 -7.94 7.03 -1.58
N LYS A 33 -6.62 7.11 -1.35
CA LYS A 33 -6.01 7.70 -0.16
C LYS A 33 -4.87 8.64 -0.55
N PRO A 34 -5.16 9.92 -0.87
CA PRO A 34 -4.16 10.88 -1.33
C PRO A 34 -3.08 11.23 -0.30
N ASP A 35 -3.35 11.04 0.98
CA ASP A 35 -2.42 11.27 2.10
C ASP A 35 -1.65 9.99 2.52
N ALA A 36 -1.68 8.94 1.70
CA ALA A 36 -0.98 7.69 1.99
C ALA A 36 0.55 7.87 2.00
N ASP A 37 1.17 7.49 3.11
CA ASP A 37 2.60 7.27 3.23
C ASP A 37 2.91 5.85 2.72
N ILE A 38 3.23 5.74 1.43
CA ILE A 38 3.50 4.46 0.78
C ILE A 38 4.94 4.02 1.05
N VAL A 39 5.07 2.87 1.70
CA VAL A 39 6.36 2.20 1.96
C VAL A 39 6.41 0.92 1.13
N VAL A 40 7.45 0.76 0.32
CA VAL A 40 7.66 -0.42 -0.52
C VAL A 40 8.76 -1.27 0.09
N LEU A 41 8.49 -2.57 0.28
CA LEU A 41 9.40 -3.49 0.96
C LEU A 41 9.46 -4.84 0.23
N PRO A 42 10.60 -5.55 0.24
CA PRO A 42 10.63 -6.95 -0.13
C PRO A 42 9.69 -7.78 0.76
N VAL A 43 9.04 -8.80 0.19
CA VAL A 43 8.28 -9.81 0.95
C VAL A 43 9.19 -10.43 2.03
N GLY A 44 8.66 -10.59 3.24
CA GLY A 44 9.41 -11.15 4.38
C GLY A 44 10.25 -10.14 5.16
N THR A 45 10.33 -8.88 4.73
CA THR A 45 11.02 -7.83 5.49
C THR A 45 10.37 -7.67 6.89
N PRO A 46 11.14 -7.79 8.00
CA PRO A 46 10.63 -7.52 9.34
C PRO A 46 10.19 -6.06 9.46
N VAL A 47 9.00 -5.84 10.02
CA VAL A 47 8.43 -4.49 10.17
C VAL A 47 7.97 -4.24 11.60
N THR A 48 7.91 -2.97 11.97
CA THR A 48 7.33 -2.53 13.25
C THR A 48 5.83 -2.83 13.31
N MET A 49 5.36 -3.22 14.50
CA MET A 49 3.96 -3.52 14.80
C MET A 49 3.16 -2.28 15.26
N ASP A 50 3.72 -1.07 15.07
CA ASP A 50 3.02 0.19 15.36
C ASP A 50 1.88 0.42 14.36
N PHE A 51 0.78 1.03 14.80
CA PHE A 51 -0.30 1.44 13.91
C PHE A 51 -0.10 2.89 13.46
N ARG A 52 -0.09 3.12 12.15
CA ARG A 52 -0.11 4.45 11.54
C ARG A 52 -1.22 4.48 10.49
N PRO A 53 -2.29 5.26 10.69
CA PRO A 53 -3.47 5.22 9.81
C PRO A 53 -3.17 5.66 8.38
N ASN A 54 -2.08 6.43 8.18
CA ASN A 54 -1.69 6.91 6.86
C ASN A 54 -0.69 5.99 6.14
N ARG A 55 -0.09 5.02 6.83
CA ARG A 55 0.96 4.19 6.25
C ARG A 55 0.38 3.00 5.49
N VAL A 56 0.74 2.87 4.22
CA VAL A 56 0.40 1.72 3.39
C VAL A 56 1.69 0.99 3.01
N ARG A 57 1.84 -0.26 3.45
CA ARG A 57 2.99 -1.11 3.11
C ARG A 57 2.66 -1.97 1.91
N ILE A 58 3.42 -1.83 0.83
CA ILE A 58 3.36 -2.71 -0.34
C ILE A 58 4.54 -3.67 -0.26
N PHE A 59 4.23 -4.96 -0.10
CA PHE A 59 5.26 -6.02 -0.13
C PHE A 59 5.39 -6.55 -1.56
N VAL A 60 6.58 -6.45 -2.12
CA VAL A 60 6.90 -6.84 -3.50
C VAL A 60 7.92 -7.96 -3.51
N ASP A 61 7.79 -8.88 -4.46
CA ASP A 61 8.84 -9.86 -4.75
C ASP A 61 9.79 -9.22 -5.77
N THR A 62 10.95 -8.76 -5.30
CA THR A 62 11.88 -7.94 -6.10
C THR A 62 13.24 -8.58 -6.20
N VAL A 63 13.86 -8.38 -7.36
CA VAL A 63 15.28 -8.64 -7.56
C VAL A 63 16.06 -7.54 -6.85
N ALA A 64 16.58 -7.85 -5.65
CA ALA A 64 17.22 -6.87 -4.77
C ALA A 64 18.62 -6.43 -5.22
N GLU A 65 19.32 -7.28 -5.96
CA GLU A 65 20.67 -7.03 -6.46
C GLU A 65 20.75 -7.35 -7.95
N ALA A 66 21.71 -6.74 -8.65
CA ALA A 66 21.90 -7.03 -10.06
C ALA A 66 22.15 -8.55 -10.24
N PRO A 67 21.39 -9.24 -11.09
CA PRO A 67 21.68 -10.64 -11.36
C PRO A 67 23.04 -10.73 -12.08
N HIS A 68 23.91 -11.58 -11.58
CA HIS A 68 25.22 -11.85 -12.16
C HIS A 68 25.27 -13.27 -12.70
N ILE A 69 25.97 -13.46 -13.83
CA ILE A 69 26.28 -14.81 -14.34
C ILE A 69 27.31 -15.43 -13.37
N GLY A 70 26.96 -16.55 -12.74
CA GLY A 70 27.80 -17.26 -11.76
C GLY A 70 27.14 -18.54 -11.28
#